data_AF-A1XXK5-F1
#
_entry.id   AF-A1XXK5-F1
#
_cell.length_a   1.000
_cell.length_b   1.000
_cell.length_c   1.000
_cell.angle_alpha   90.00
_cell.angle_beta   90.00
_cell.angle_gamma   90.00
#
_symmetry.space_group_name_H-M   'P 1'
#
loop_
_entity.id
_entity.type
_entity.pdbx_description
1 polymer ?
#
loop_
_entity_poly.entity_id
_entity_poly.type
_entity_poly.pdbx_seq_one_letter_code
_entity_poly.pdbx_strand_id
1 'polypeptide(L)'
;MPVETIKMVGLRRDPSKPLGLTVELDEFKQLVVARILAGGVIDKQSMLHVGDVILEVNGTPVRTPDELQVEVSRAKENLTLKIGPNVDEEIKSGRYTVSGGQVKQNGIASLETGKKLTCYMRALFTYN
;
A
#
# COMPACT_ATOMS: atom_id res chain seq x y z
N MET A 1 25.46 -7.22 -0.96
CA MET A 1 24.28 -7.27 -1.86
C MET A 1 23.07 -7.02 -0.99
N PRO A 2 22.21 -6.03 -1.27
CA PRO A 2 20.95 -5.90 -0.55
C PRO A 2 20.16 -7.18 -0.76
N VAL A 3 19.63 -7.73 0.33
CA VAL A 3 18.77 -8.91 0.28
C VAL A 3 17.38 -8.45 -0.15
N GLU A 4 16.95 -8.86 -1.34
CA GLU A 4 15.57 -8.66 -1.80
C GLU A 4 14.65 -9.47 -0.88
N THR A 5 13.97 -8.81 0.05
CA THR A 5 13.05 -9.49 0.98
C THR A 5 11.74 -9.78 0.26
N ILE A 6 11.46 -11.07 0.01
CA ILE A 6 10.16 -11.52 -0.48
C ILE A 6 9.25 -11.81 0.71
N LYS A 7 8.02 -11.28 0.66
CA LYS A 7 6.98 -11.48 1.68
C LYS A 7 5.78 -12.21 1.09
N MET A 8 5.25 -13.17 1.84
CA MET A 8 4.00 -13.87 1.50
C MET A 8 2.86 -13.31 2.35
N VAL A 9 1.80 -12.83 1.70
CA VAL A 9 0.64 -12.22 2.35
C VAL A 9 -0.60 -13.05 2.03
N GLY A 10 -1.17 -13.69 3.04
CA GLY A 10 -2.46 -14.36 2.94
C GLY A 10 -3.56 -13.42 3.45
N LEU A 11 -4.61 -13.21 2.65
CA LEU A 11 -5.75 -12.40 3.04
C LEU A 11 -7.07 -13.14 2.86
N ARG A 12 -8.01 -12.83 3.76
CA ARG A 12 -9.39 -13.28 3.68
C ARG A 12 -10.25 -12.08 3.33
N ARG A 13 -10.98 -12.17 2.23
CA ARG A 13 -11.78 -11.08 1.68
C ARG A 13 -13.20 -11.52 1.38
N ASP A 14 -14.04 -10.54 1.14
CA ASP A 14 -15.37 -10.71 0.53
C ASP A 14 -15.21 -10.50 -0.99
N PRO A 15 -15.47 -11.50 -1.86
CA PRO A 15 -15.31 -11.37 -3.31
C PRO A 15 -16.20 -10.29 -3.93
N SER A 16 -17.28 -9.87 -3.26
CA SER A 16 -18.15 -8.79 -3.73
C SER A 16 -17.57 -7.39 -3.48
N LYS A 17 -16.50 -7.28 -2.69
CA LYS A 17 -15.89 -6.01 -2.30
C LYS A 17 -14.48 -5.89 -2.87
N PRO A 18 -14.05 -4.67 -3.23
CA PRO A 18 -12.68 -4.42 -3.64
C PRO A 18 -11.72 -4.64 -2.46
N LEU A 19 -10.46 -4.97 -2.77
CA LEU A 19 -9.42 -5.13 -1.75
C LEU A 19 -9.13 -3.82 -0.99
N GLY A 20 -9.44 -2.68 -1.59
CA GLY A 20 -9.14 -1.38 -1.01
C GLY A 20 -7.70 -0.96 -1.21
N LEU A 21 -7.14 -1.22 -2.38
CA LEU A 21 -5.86 -0.69 -2.83
C LEU A 21 -5.96 -0.24 -4.29
N THR A 22 -5.00 0.56 -4.73
CA THR A 22 -4.75 0.85 -6.15
C THR A 22 -3.32 0.48 -6.50
N VAL A 23 -3.09 0.11 -7.76
CA VAL A 23 -1.77 -0.23 -8.28
C VAL A 23 -1.42 0.62 -9.49
N GLU A 24 -0.14 0.77 -9.74
CA GLU A 24 0.40 1.38 -10.95
C GLU A 24 1.63 0.61 -11.43
N LEU A 25 2.08 0.94 -12.65
CA LEU A 25 3.38 0.52 -13.14
C LEU A 25 4.36 1.66 -12.92
N ASP A 26 5.49 1.35 -12.28
CA ASP A 26 6.56 2.32 -12.10
C ASP A 26 7.40 2.52 -13.39
N GLU A 27 8.46 3.33 -13.28
CA GLU A 27 9.40 3.62 -14.37
C GLU A 27 10.14 2.36 -14.88
N PHE A 28 10.22 1.31 -14.07
CA PHE A 28 10.83 0.02 -14.38
C PHE A 28 9.83 -1.05 -14.78
N LYS A 29 8.55 -0.69 -14.98
CA LYS A 29 7.43 -1.59 -15.31
C LYS A 29 7.15 -2.63 -14.22
N GLN A 30 7.44 -2.32 -12.97
CA GLN A 30 7.07 -3.12 -11.82
C GLN A 30 5.67 -2.75 -11.35
N LEU A 31 4.87 -3.76 -10.99
CA LEU A 31 3.51 -3.57 -10.50
C LEU A 31 3.54 -3.21 -9.01
N VAL A 32 3.35 -1.93 -8.69
CA VAL A 32 3.50 -1.38 -7.33
C VAL A 32 2.18 -0.93 -6.74
N VAL A 33 2.06 -1.05 -5.41
CA VAL A 33 0.93 -0.51 -4.64
C VAL A 33 1.07 1.01 -4.54
N ALA A 34 0.20 1.74 -5.25
CA ALA A 34 0.21 3.21 -5.28
C ALA A 34 -0.55 3.83 -4.10
N ARG A 35 -1.67 3.21 -3.67
CA ARG A 35 -2.48 3.71 -2.56
C ARG A 35 -3.18 2.58 -1.82
N ILE A 36 -3.34 2.76 -0.51
CA ILE A 36 -4.22 1.94 0.33
C ILE A 36 -5.45 2.78 0.69
N LEU A 37 -6.64 2.24 0.42
CA LEU A 37 -7.91 2.89 0.68
C LEU A 37 -8.34 2.63 2.13
N ALA A 38 -8.56 3.71 2.86
CA ALA A 38 -8.91 3.63 4.27
C ALA A 38 -10.23 2.87 4.48
N GLY A 39 -10.24 1.96 5.46
CA GLY A 39 -11.38 1.09 5.78
C GLY A 39 -11.49 -0.17 4.90
N GLY A 40 -10.63 -0.32 3.89
CA GLY A 40 -10.51 -1.54 3.08
C GLY A 40 -9.96 -2.72 3.86
N VAL A 41 -10.00 -3.92 3.27
CA VAL A 41 -9.45 -5.13 3.92
C VAL A 41 -7.93 -5.03 4.08
N ILE A 42 -7.25 -4.45 3.09
CA ILE A 42 -5.80 -4.26 3.12
C ILE A 42 -5.36 -3.29 4.22
N ASP A 43 -6.08 -2.17 4.37
CA ASP A 43 -5.84 -1.20 5.46
C ASP A 43 -5.98 -1.86 6.84
N LYS A 44 -7.11 -2.53 7.07
CA LYS A 44 -7.43 -3.20 8.34
C LYS A 44 -6.43 -4.27 8.75
N GLN A 45 -5.85 -4.96 7.77
CA GLN A 45 -4.87 -6.00 8.02
C GLN A 45 -3.43 -5.47 8.09
N SER A 46 -3.16 -4.29 7.53
CA SER A 46 -1.85 -3.63 7.52
C SER A 46 -0.71 -4.56 7.04
N MET A 47 -1.02 -5.48 6.13
CA MET A 47 -0.06 -6.47 5.61
C MET A 47 0.67 -5.99 4.35
N LEU A 48 0.15 -4.97 3.68
CA LEU A 48 0.77 -4.31 2.54
C LEU A 48 0.95 -2.83 2.84
N HIS A 49 1.94 -2.23 2.20
CA HIS A 49 2.22 -0.80 2.25
C HIS A 49 2.32 -0.21 0.84
N VAL A 50 2.18 1.10 0.76
CA VAL A 50 2.49 1.83 -0.48
C VAL A 50 3.95 1.61 -0.84
N GLY A 51 4.23 1.33 -2.11
CA GLY A 51 5.56 0.97 -2.63
C GLY A 51 5.83 -0.53 -2.68
N ASP A 52 4.96 -1.38 -2.11
CA ASP A 52 5.13 -2.83 -2.22
C ASP A 52 4.94 -3.29 -3.67
N VAL A 53 5.82 -4.16 -4.15
CA VAL A 53 5.73 -4.74 -5.51
C VAL A 53 4.93 -6.03 -5.47
N ILE A 54 3.87 -6.15 -6.26
CA ILE A 54 3.07 -7.38 -6.37
C ILE A 54 3.67 -8.26 -7.48
N LEU A 55 4.12 -9.45 -7.10
CA LEU A 55 4.77 -10.40 -8.01
C LEU A 55 3.82 -11.51 -8.47
N GLU A 56 3.03 -12.06 -7.54
CA GLU A 56 2.13 -13.19 -7.82
C GLU A 56 0.81 -13.05 -7.03
N VAL A 57 -0.26 -13.62 -7.60
CA VAL A 57 -1.57 -13.80 -6.97
C VAL A 57 -1.93 -15.28 -7.04
N ASN A 58 -2.15 -15.93 -5.89
CA ASN A 58 -2.48 -17.35 -5.81
C ASN A 58 -1.49 -18.26 -6.56
N GLY A 59 -0.21 -17.86 -6.63
CA GLY A 59 0.84 -18.57 -7.36
C GLY A 59 0.91 -18.27 -8.86
N THR A 60 0.01 -17.45 -9.40
CA THR A 60 0.08 -16.94 -10.77
C THR A 60 0.89 -15.65 -10.81
N PRO A 61 1.96 -15.55 -11.63
CA PRO A 61 2.70 -14.30 -11.78
C PRO A 61 1.85 -13.23 -12.47
N VAL A 62 1.96 -11.99 -11.99
CA VAL A 62 1.26 -10.83 -12.54
C VAL A 62 2.26 -9.71 -12.82
N ARG A 63 2.11 -9.05 -13.97
CA ARG A 63 2.98 -7.94 -14.40
C ARG A 63 2.21 -6.67 -14.75
N THR A 64 0.90 -6.77 -14.96
CA THR A 64 0.05 -5.63 -15.32
C THR A 64 -1.16 -5.50 -14.40
N PRO A 65 -1.75 -4.30 -14.29
CA PRO A 65 -2.98 -4.10 -13.52
C PRO A 65 -4.14 -4.97 -13.99
N ASP A 66 -4.24 -5.24 -15.30
CA ASP A 66 -5.29 -6.07 -15.89
C ASP A 66 -5.14 -7.54 -15.47
N GLU A 67 -3.92 -8.10 -15.57
CA GLU A 67 -3.61 -9.45 -15.09
C GLU A 67 -3.91 -9.60 -13.58
N LEU A 68 -3.50 -8.60 -12.78
CA LEU A 68 -3.84 -8.56 -11.37
C LEU A 68 -5.35 -8.59 -11.16
N GLN A 69 -6.10 -7.74 -11.86
CA GLN A 69 -7.55 -7.66 -11.73
C GLN A 69 -8.22 -8.99 -12.10
N VAL A 70 -7.76 -9.64 -13.17
CA VAL A 70 -8.25 -10.95 -13.60
C VAL A 70 -7.99 -12.01 -12.53
N GLU A 71 -6.77 -12.16 -12.05
CA GLU A 71 -6.43 -13.19 -11.04
C GLU A 71 -7.10 -12.92 -9.70
N VAL A 72 -7.18 -11.64 -9.30
CA VAL A 72 -7.94 -11.21 -8.13
C VAL A 72 -9.42 -11.49 -8.31
N SER A 73 -10.02 -11.35 -9.50
CA SER A 73 -11.44 -11.66 -9.72
C SER A 73 -11.75 -13.16 -9.70
N ARG A 74 -10.79 -14.00 -10.11
CA ARG A 74 -10.91 -15.47 -10.08
C ARG A 74 -10.82 -16.04 -8.66
N ALA A 75 -10.10 -15.35 -7.77
CA ALA A 75 -9.95 -15.76 -6.40
C ALA A 75 -11.27 -15.68 -5.62
N LYS A 76 -11.50 -16.61 -4.68
CA LYS A 76 -12.67 -16.60 -3.80
C LYS A 76 -12.39 -15.76 -2.54
N GLU A 77 -12.72 -16.30 -1.38
CA GLU A 77 -12.47 -15.67 -0.07
C GLU A 77 -10.99 -15.62 0.28
N ASN A 78 -10.22 -16.64 -0.11
CA ASN A 78 -8.80 -16.74 0.18
C ASN A 78 -7.99 -16.24 -1.01
N LEU A 79 -7.05 -15.35 -0.73
CA LEU A 79 -6.13 -14.82 -1.72
C LEU A 79 -4.73 -14.73 -1.10
N THR A 80 -3.74 -15.24 -1.81
CA THR A 80 -2.33 -15.12 -1.43
C THR A 80 -1.61 -14.22 -2.41
N LEU A 81 -0.77 -13.33 -1.89
CA LEU A 81 0.05 -12.40 -2.66
C LEU A 81 1.51 -12.63 -2.34
N LYS A 82 2.34 -12.71 -3.38
CA LYS A 82 3.80 -12.65 -3.25
C LYS A 82 4.25 -11.23 -3.51
N ILE A 83 4.94 -10.68 -2.52
CA ILE A 83 5.30 -9.27 -2.45
C ILE A 83 6.82 -9.17 -2.50
N GLY A 84 7.32 -8.37 -3.44
CA GLY A 84 8.72 -8.01 -3.56
C GLY A 84 9.11 -6.87 -2.61
N PRO A 85 10.38 -6.42 -2.66
CA PRO A 85 10.86 -5.33 -1.83
C PRO A 85 10.08 -4.04 -2.10
N ASN A 86 9.88 -3.24 -1.04
CA ASN A 86 9.22 -1.96 -1.14
C ASN A 86 10.17 -0.93 -1.78
N VAL A 87 9.81 -0.40 -2.95
CA VAL A 87 10.67 0.55 -3.69
C VAL A 87 10.81 1.91 -3.00
N ASP A 88 9.93 2.21 -2.04
CA ASP A 88 9.89 3.48 -1.29
C ASP A 88 10.70 3.42 0.02
N GLU A 89 10.95 2.22 0.57
CA GLU A 89 11.77 2.05 1.78
C GLU A 89 13.24 2.40 1.57
N GLU A 90 13.74 2.29 0.33
CA GLU A 90 15.09 2.73 -0.02
C GLU A 90 15.24 4.26 0.13
N ILE A 91 14.16 5.03 -0.06
CA ILE A 91 14.13 6.50 0.08
C ILE A 91 13.91 6.92 1.54
N LYS A 92 13.20 6.13 2.35
CA LYS A 92 12.96 6.43 3.77
C LYS A 92 14.18 6.14 4.65
N SER A 93 14.95 5.10 4.34
CA SER A 93 16.21 4.80 5.05
C SER A 93 17.21 5.98 5.02
N GLY A 94 17.22 6.76 3.92
CA GLY A 94 18.07 7.95 3.78
C GLY A 94 17.57 9.24 4.44
N ARG A 95 16.35 9.28 5.01
CA ARG A 95 15.75 10.52 5.54
C ARG A 95 15.46 10.50 7.04
N TYR A 96 15.59 9.37 7.73
CA TYR A 96 15.39 9.28 9.19
C TYR A 96 16.69 9.32 10.02
N THR A 97 17.86 9.56 9.40
CA THR A 97 19.13 9.80 10.09
C THR A 97 19.61 11.25 9.93
N VAL A 98 18.73 12.24 10.08
CA VAL A 98 19.18 13.61 10.40
C VAL A 98 19.02 13.84 11.89
N SER A 99 20.10 13.49 12.57
CA SER A 99 20.54 13.92 13.89
C SER A 99 20.04 15.31 14.31
N GLY A 100 19.45 15.37 15.51
CA GLY A 100 19.61 16.48 16.45
C GLY A 100 19.08 17.85 16.04
N GLY A 101 17.77 18.07 16.16
CA GLY A 101 17.20 19.42 16.15
C GLY A 101 15.80 19.47 16.74
N GLN A 102 15.69 19.82 18.02
CA GLN A 102 14.40 20.15 18.65
C GLN A 102 13.85 21.44 18.02
N VAL A 103 12.88 21.32 17.11
CA VAL A 103 12.04 22.45 16.68
C VAL A 103 10.88 22.59 17.66
N LYS A 104 10.76 23.75 18.30
CA LYS A 104 9.70 24.07 19.26
C LYS A 104 8.33 23.96 18.58
N GLN A 105 7.53 22.99 19.03
CA GLN A 105 6.15 22.77 18.62
C GLN A 105 5.28 23.95 19.05
N ASN A 106 4.72 24.66 18.08
CA ASN A 106 3.43 25.32 18.24
C ASN A 106 2.46 24.70 17.22
N GLY A 107 1.58 23.81 17.69
CA GLY A 107 0.33 23.45 17.00
C GLY A 107 0.30 22.20 16.11
N ILE A 108 1.40 21.47 15.94
CA ILE A 108 1.41 20.21 15.17
C ILE A 108 1.61 19.06 16.14
N ALA A 109 0.50 18.39 16.49
CA ALA A 109 0.53 17.19 17.31
C ALA A 109 1.49 16.17 16.67
N SER A 110 2.41 15.64 17.48
CA SER A 110 3.29 14.53 17.11
C SER A 110 2.43 13.38 16.57
N LEU A 111 2.46 13.21 15.25
CA LEU A 111 1.66 12.20 14.57
C LEU A 111 2.36 10.85 14.78
N GLU A 112 1.93 10.11 15.80
CA GLU A 112 2.27 8.69 15.86
C GLU A 112 1.79 8.03 14.57
N THR A 113 2.71 7.35 13.88
CA THR A 113 2.41 6.50 12.72
C THR A 113 1.28 5.54 13.09
N GLY A 114 0.06 5.82 12.61
CA GLY A 114 -1.14 5.03 12.91
C GLY A 114 -2.35 5.81 13.44
N LYS A 115 -2.21 7.08 13.86
CA LYS A 115 -3.38 7.90 14.27
C LYS A 115 -4.04 8.57 13.06
N LYS A 116 -5.18 8.03 12.62
CA LYS A 116 -5.97 8.59 11.51
C LYS A 116 -6.55 9.96 11.89
N LEU A 117 -5.91 11.02 11.40
CA LEU A 117 -6.44 12.38 11.48
C LEU A 117 -7.75 12.45 10.70
N THR A 118 -8.83 12.81 11.39
CA THR A 118 -10.13 13.05 10.77
C THR A 118 -10.41 14.55 10.80
N CYS A 119 -10.52 15.15 9.62
CA CYS A 119 -10.85 16.57 9.46
C CYS A 119 -12.15 16.70 8.67
N TYR A 120 -13.06 17.55 9.14
CA TYR A 120 -14.31 17.85 8.43
C TYR A 120 -14.13 19.15 7.64
N MET A 121 -14.44 19.11 6.34
CA MET A 121 -14.38 20.26 5.44
C MET A 121 -15.70 20.38 4.68
N ARG A 122 -16.12 21.61 4.36
CA ARG A 122 -17.31 21.88 3.53
C ARG A 122 -16.86 22.33 2.14
N ALA A 123 -17.19 21.56 1.10
CA ALA A 123 -16.97 21.97 -0.28
C ALA A 123 -17.87 23.18 -0.59
N LEU A 124 -17.29 24.20 -1.24
CA LEU A 124 -18.01 25.39 -1.71
C LEU A 124 -18.30 25.32 -3.22
N PHE A 125 -18.12 24.14 -3.81
CA PHE A 125 -18.34 23.83 -5.20
C PHE A 125 -18.99 22.44 -5.32
N THR A 126 -19.51 22.12 -6.50
CA THR A 126 -20.14 20.83 -6.82
C THR A 126 -19.15 19.87 -7.47
N TYR A 127 -19.28 18.58 -7.19
CA TYR A 127 -18.60 17.51 -7.92
C TYR A 127 -19.47 17.09 -9.12
N ASN A 128 -18.85 16.88 -10.28
CA ASN A 128 -19.53 16.33 -11.47
C ASN A 128 -19.58 14.81 -11.41
#